data_AF-A0A949Z2A0-F1
#
_entry.id   AF-A0A949Z2A0-F1
#
_cell.length_a   1.000
_cell.length_b   1.000
_cell.length_c   1.000
_cell.angle_alpha   90.00
_cell.angle_beta   90.00
_cell.angle_gamma   90.00
#
_symmetry.space_group_name_H-M   'P 1'
#
loop_
_entity.id
_entity.type
_entity.pdbx_description
1 polymer ?
#
loop_
_entity_poly.entity_id
_entity_poly.type
_entity_poly.pdbx_seq_one_letter_code
_entity_poly.pdbx_strand_id
1 'polypeptide(L)'
;MKEINRKVIEEFRANGGKVGGQFAGAPMVLLTTKGAKSGKSYVNPLVYSRDGDKYVIIASFAGGPKNPSWFHNLVAHPTPTVEIEGERFPAKATFPSGAERERLFNQQASQMPIFNEYRKKTARQIPVVVLERVG
;
A
#
# COMPACT_ATOMS: atom_id res chain seq x y z
N MET A 1 -6.46 -9.26 -14.19
CA MET A 1 -6.64 -8.73 -12.82
C MET A 1 -7.37 -9.79 -12.02
N LYS A 2 -7.04 -10.05 -10.75
CA LYS A 2 -7.86 -10.98 -9.94
C LYS A 2 -9.24 -10.37 -9.72
N GLU A 3 -10.29 -11.17 -9.86
CA GLU A 3 -11.70 -10.72 -9.78
C GLU A 3 -12.02 -10.00 -8.44
N ILE A 4 -11.40 -10.45 -7.35
CA ILE A 4 -11.52 -9.82 -6.03
C ILE A 4 -11.04 -8.35 -6.04
N ASN A 5 -9.94 -8.05 -6.74
CA ASN A 5 -9.44 -6.68 -6.83
C ASN A 5 -10.38 -5.79 -7.64
N ARG A 6 -11.05 -6.35 -8.66
CA ARG A 6 -11.96 -5.59 -9.51
C ARG A 6 -13.12 -5.00 -8.69
N LYS A 7 -13.79 -5.85 -7.91
CA LYS A 7 -14.92 -5.43 -7.06
C LYS A 7 -14.51 -4.39 -6.01
N VAL A 8 -13.38 -4.62 -5.35
CA VAL A 8 -12.84 -3.66 -4.35
C VAL A 8 -12.52 -2.30 -4.99
N ILE A 9 -11.96 -2.29 -6.20
CA ILE A 9 -11.67 -1.04 -6.93
C ILE A 9 -12.96 -0.31 -7.33
N GLU A 10 -13.96 -1.04 -7.82
CA GLU A 10 -15.25 -0.47 -8.21
C GLU A 10 -15.96 0.13 -6.99
N GLU A 11 -16.03 -0.60 -5.87
CA GLU A 11 -16.63 -0.11 -4.63
C GLU A 11 -15.88 1.12 -4.07
N PHE A 12 -14.54 1.07 -4.04
CA PHE A 12 -13.72 2.19 -3.58
C PHE A 12 -14.05 3.47 -4.36
N ARG A 13 -14.11 3.39 -5.69
CA ARG A 13 -14.37 4.55 -6.55
C ARG A 13 -15.82 5.04 -6.48
N ALA A 14 -16.78 4.14 -6.28
CA ALA A 14 -18.18 4.49 -6.13
C ALA A 14 -18.49 5.14 -4.78
N ASN A 15 -17.76 4.77 -3.73
CA ASN A 15 -18.08 5.12 -2.33
C ASN A 15 -17.07 6.10 -1.69
N GLY A 16 -16.46 6.98 -2.49
CA GLY A 16 -15.57 8.03 -1.98
C GLY A 16 -14.36 7.48 -1.22
N GLY A 17 -13.83 6.34 -1.65
CA GLY A 17 -12.66 5.68 -1.08
C GLY A 17 -12.94 4.69 0.05
N LYS A 18 -14.22 4.39 0.35
CA LYS A 18 -14.61 3.45 1.40
C LYS A 18 -15.00 2.09 0.81
N VAL A 19 -14.59 1.01 1.46
CA VAL A 19 -14.90 -0.37 1.07
C VAL A 19 -15.28 -1.18 2.30
N GLY A 20 -16.29 -2.05 2.18
CA GLY A 20 -16.71 -2.96 3.25
C GLY A 20 -15.81 -4.18 3.44
N GLY A 21 -16.37 -5.22 4.09
CA GLY A 21 -15.68 -6.48 4.33
C GLY A 21 -14.37 -6.32 5.11
N GLN A 22 -13.28 -6.90 4.61
CA GLN A 22 -11.98 -6.86 5.28
C GLN A 22 -11.34 -5.45 5.35
N PHE A 23 -11.90 -4.47 4.62
CA PHE A 23 -11.42 -3.09 4.60
C PHE A 23 -12.34 -2.12 5.36
N ALA A 24 -13.43 -2.63 5.95
CA ALA A 24 -14.41 -1.80 6.63
C ALA A 24 -13.76 -0.95 7.73
N GLY A 25 -13.93 0.38 7.62
CA GLY A 25 -13.38 1.36 8.57
C GLY A 25 -11.88 1.66 8.42
N ALA A 26 -11.17 1.00 7.49
CA ALA A 26 -9.74 1.24 7.26
C ALA A 26 -9.51 2.34 6.21
N PRO A 27 -8.53 3.24 6.39
CA PRO A 27 -8.10 4.17 5.35
C PRO A 27 -7.53 3.39 4.16
N MET A 28 -8.12 3.59 2.98
CA MET A 28 -7.78 2.85 1.77
C MET A 28 -7.11 3.69 0.69
N VAL A 29 -6.25 3.03 -0.07
CA VAL A 29 -5.57 3.59 -1.24
C VAL A 29 -5.64 2.61 -2.41
N LEU A 30 -5.90 3.12 -3.62
CA LEU A 30 -5.58 2.37 -4.84
C LEU A 30 -4.21 2.79 -5.34
N LEU A 31 -3.29 1.82 -5.37
CA LEU A 31 -1.94 2.01 -5.86
C LEU A 31 -1.82 1.48 -7.29
N THR A 32 -1.63 2.38 -8.25
CA THR A 32 -1.30 2.02 -9.64
C THR A 32 0.21 1.98 -9.82
N THR A 33 0.74 0.82 -10.22
CA THR A 33 2.17 0.60 -10.46
C THR A 33 2.44 0.11 -11.89
N LYS A 34 3.63 0.40 -12.41
CA LYS A 34 4.12 -0.16 -13.69
C LYS A 34 4.86 -1.46 -13.43
N GLY A 35 4.49 -2.53 -14.12
CA GLY A 35 5.10 -3.85 -13.99
C GLY A 35 6.59 -3.84 -14.30
N ALA A 36 7.44 -4.21 -13.34
CA ALA A 36 8.90 -4.16 -13.50
C ALA A 36 9.42 -4.97 -14.70
N LYS A 37 8.77 -6.09 -15.02
CA LYS A 37 9.11 -6.95 -16.17
C LYS A 37 8.23 -6.71 -17.39
N SER A 38 6.94 -6.47 -17.17
CA SER A 38 5.94 -6.46 -18.24
C SER A 38 5.66 -5.06 -18.80
N GLY A 39 6.03 -3.99 -18.10
CA GLY A 39 5.67 -2.62 -18.44
C GLY A 39 4.17 -2.28 -18.30
N LYS A 40 3.31 -3.26 -17.98
CA LYS A 40 1.85 -3.09 -17.87
C LYS A 40 1.47 -2.36 -16.58
N SER A 41 0.36 -1.63 -16.59
CA SER A 41 -0.19 -1.00 -15.39
C SER A 41 -0.99 -1.99 -14.54
N TYR A 42 -0.79 -1.95 -13.22
CA TYR A 42 -1.50 -2.78 -12.24
C TYR A 42 -2.02 -1.93 -11.09
N VAL A 43 -3.32 -2.09 -10.77
CA VAL A 43 -3.98 -1.41 -9.64
C VAL A 43 -4.09 -2.38 -8.47
N ASN A 44 -3.67 -1.94 -7.29
CA ASN A 44 -3.71 -2.73 -6.06
C ASN A 44 -4.44 -1.95 -4.96
N PRO A 45 -5.57 -2.47 -4.43
CA PRO A 45 -6.18 -1.92 -3.24
C PRO A 45 -5.35 -2.27 -2.00
N LEU A 46 -5.02 -1.27 -1.18
CA LEU A 46 -4.24 -1.41 0.04
C LEU A 46 -4.84 -0.52 1.14
N VAL A 47 -4.33 -0.69 2.36
CA VAL A 47 -4.56 0.23 3.48
C VAL A 47 -3.34 1.11 3.70
N TYR A 48 -3.55 2.32 4.21
CA TYR A 48 -2.48 3.28 4.48
C TYR A 48 -2.61 3.91 5.86
N SER A 49 -1.55 4.58 6.32
CA SER A 49 -1.59 5.54 7.43
C SER A 49 -0.90 6.84 7.03
N ARG A 50 -1.09 7.92 7.80
CA ARG A 50 -0.49 9.23 7.56
C ARG A 50 0.71 9.45 8.47
N ASP A 51 1.77 10.05 7.94
CA ASP A 51 2.89 10.60 8.70
C ASP A 51 3.14 12.03 8.22
N GLY A 52 2.56 13.01 8.93
CA GLY A 52 2.42 14.38 8.44
C GLY A 52 1.68 14.41 7.09
N ASP A 53 2.33 14.98 6.08
CA ASP A 53 1.80 15.07 4.71
C ASP A 53 2.00 13.83 3.84
N LYS A 54 2.66 12.80 4.39
CA LYS A 54 3.03 11.58 3.67
C LYS A 54 2.03 10.46 3.90
N TYR A 55 1.92 9.56 2.93
CA TYR A 55 1.14 8.34 3.04
C TYR A 55 2.06 7.13 3.21
N VAL A 56 1.73 6.22 4.12
CA VAL A 56 2.55 5.06 4.47
C VAL A 56 1.78 3.79 4.15
N ILE A 57 2.38 2.90 3.37
CA ILE A 57 1.84 1.57 3.06
C ILE A 57 2.83 0.47 3.44
N ILE A 58 2.32 -0.70 3.79
CA ILE A 58 3.12 -1.85 4.21
C ILE A 58 2.98 -3.01 3.22
N ALA A 59 4.12 -3.52 2.74
CA ALA A 59 4.21 -4.66 1.83
C ALA A 59 4.08 -6.01 2.57
N SER A 60 2.98 -6.17 3.33
CA SER A 60 2.79 -7.29 4.27
C SER A 60 2.51 -8.61 3.58
N PHE A 61 1.82 -8.61 2.44
CA PHE A 61 1.37 -9.83 1.75
C PHE A 61 0.78 -10.88 2.70
N ALA A 62 -0.01 -10.42 3.68
CA ALA A 62 -0.59 -11.23 4.76
C ALA A 62 0.42 -12.07 5.58
N GLY A 63 1.67 -11.62 5.68
CA GLY A 63 2.75 -12.36 6.34
C GLY A 63 3.36 -13.46 5.47
N GLY A 64 3.08 -13.46 4.16
CA GLY A 64 3.66 -14.43 3.23
C GLY A 64 5.20 -14.32 3.13
N PRO A 65 5.88 -15.39 2.69
CA PRO A 65 7.34 -15.48 2.65
C PRO A 65 7.98 -14.59 1.57
N LYS A 66 7.18 -13.97 0.70
CA LYS A 66 7.63 -13.12 -0.41
C LYS A 66 7.00 -11.74 -0.31
N ASN A 67 7.68 -10.74 -0.87
CA ASN A 67 7.11 -9.42 -1.07
C ASN A 67 6.03 -9.47 -2.18
N PRO A 68 4.99 -8.63 -2.10
CA PRO A 68 3.98 -8.54 -3.14
C PRO A 68 4.57 -7.95 -4.43
N SER A 69 4.02 -8.30 -5.58
CA SER A 69 4.53 -7.86 -6.89
C SER A 69 4.56 -6.33 -7.04
N TRP A 70 3.58 -5.62 -6.47
CA TRP A 70 3.54 -4.16 -6.52
C TRP A 70 4.75 -3.51 -5.81
N PHE A 71 5.33 -4.16 -4.80
CA PHE A 71 6.53 -3.65 -4.14
C PHE A 71 7.72 -3.69 -5.10
N HIS A 72 7.92 -4.81 -5.79
CA HIS A 72 8.96 -4.92 -6.81
C HIS A 72 8.76 -3.94 -7.98
N ASN A 73 7.50 -3.68 -8.34
CA ASN A 73 7.18 -2.65 -9.33
C ASN A 73 7.62 -1.26 -8.87
N LEU A 74 7.37 -0.88 -7.61
CA LEU A 74 7.80 0.40 -7.06
C LEU A 74 9.31 0.53 -6.97
N VAL A 75 10.02 -0.55 -6.62
CA VAL A 75 11.49 -0.55 -6.58
C VAL A 75 12.07 -0.25 -7.96
N ALA A 76 11.47 -0.80 -9.03
CA ALA A 76 11.91 -0.54 -10.41
C ALA A 76 11.42 0.82 -10.95
N HIS A 77 10.22 1.26 -10.54
CA HIS A 77 9.55 2.46 -11.03
C HIS A 77 8.91 3.22 -9.86
N PRO A 78 9.65 4.11 -9.18
CA PRO A 78 9.25 4.72 -7.91
C PRO A 78 8.27 5.89 -8.05
N THR A 79 7.50 5.94 -9.14
CA THR A 79 6.54 7.02 -9.44
C THR A 79 5.14 6.46 -9.70
N PRO A 80 4.46 5.89 -8.69
CA PRO A 80 3.10 5.37 -8.86
C PRO A 80 2.06 6.48 -9.04
N THR A 81 0.87 6.09 -9.50
CA THR A 81 -0.34 6.89 -9.33
C THR A 81 -1.12 6.38 -8.13
N VAL A 82 -1.56 7.32 -7.28
CA VAL A 82 -2.28 7.06 -6.03
C VAL A 82 -3.70 7.59 -6.17
N GLU A 83 -4.68 6.82 -5.71
CA GLU A 83 -6.05 7.28 -5.51
C GLU A 83 -6.41 7.17 -4.01
N ILE A 84 -6.69 8.31 -3.37
CA ILE A 84 -7.05 8.45 -1.96
C ILE A 84 -8.13 9.54 -1.87
N GLU A 85 -9.20 9.31 -1.11
CA GLU A 85 -10.21 10.33 -0.79
C GLU A 85 -10.80 11.06 -2.02
N GLY A 86 -10.96 10.34 -3.13
CA GLY A 86 -11.50 10.89 -4.38
C GLY A 86 -10.48 11.66 -5.23
N GLU A 87 -9.28 11.90 -4.73
CA GLU A 87 -8.19 12.46 -5.51
C GLU A 87 -7.37 11.38 -6.22
N ARG A 88 -6.83 11.73 -7.39
CA ARG A 88 -5.88 10.90 -8.14
C ARG A 88 -4.65 11.72 -8.52
N PHE A 89 -3.48 11.30 -8.06
CA PHE A 89 -2.25 12.07 -8.25
C PHE A 89 -1.01 11.18 -8.45
N PRO A 90 0.03 11.65 -9.16
CA PRO A 90 1.33 11.00 -9.15
C PRO A 90 1.99 11.17 -7.78
N ALA A 91 2.69 10.15 -7.32
CA ALA A 91 3.46 10.18 -6.08
C ALA A 91 4.89 9.72 -6.33
N LYS A 92 5.81 10.07 -5.43
CA LYS A 92 7.14 9.52 -5.33
C LYS A 92 7.16 8.51 -4.19
N ALA A 93 7.62 7.29 -4.48
CA ALA A 93 7.79 6.23 -3.50
C ALA A 93 9.21 6.23 -2.94
N THR A 94 9.35 6.18 -1.61
CA THR A 94 10.62 6.01 -0.92
C THR A 94 10.56 4.82 0.05
N PHE A 95 11.73 4.24 0.32
CA PHE A 95 11.87 2.98 1.04
C PHE A 95 12.71 3.21 2.31
N PRO A 96 12.09 3.64 3.42
CA PRO A 96 12.82 3.83 4.66
C PRO A 96 13.45 2.51 5.13
N SER A 97 14.53 2.63 5.90
CA SER A 97 15.25 1.51 6.53
C SER A 97 15.51 1.80 8.01
N GLY A 98 16.04 0.82 8.73
CA GLY A 98 16.45 0.97 10.13
C GLY A 98 15.33 1.49 11.05
N ALA A 99 15.69 2.44 11.90
CA ALA A 99 14.78 3.00 12.92
C ALA A 99 13.55 3.68 12.32
N GLU A 100 13.70 4.39 11.20
CA GLU A 100 12.58 5.10 10.58
C GLU A 100 11.53 4.15 10.02
N ARG A 101 11.99 3.07 9.37
CA ARG A 101 11.10 2.00 8.91
C ARG A 101 10.33 1.37 10.08
N GLU A 102 11.00 1.14 11.21
CA GLU A 102 10.38 0.55 12.39
C GLU A 102 9.35 1.49 13.04
N ARG A 103 9.66 2.79 13.14
CA ARG A 103 8.73 3.83 13.62
C ARG A 103 7.45 3.83 12.80
N LEU A 104 7.58 3.93 11.48
CA LEU A 104 6.44 3.98 10.55
C LEU A 104 5.64 2.68 10.54
N PHE A 105 6.31 1.52 10.62
CA PHE A 105 5.63 0.23 10.74
C PHE A 105 4.78 0.18 12.02
N ASN A 106 5.37 0.55 13.16
CA ASN A 106 4.70 0.49 14.45
C ASN A 106 3.54 1.49 14.55
N GLN A 107 3.66 2.66 13.92
CA GLN A 107 2.57 3.64 13.81
C GLN A 107 1.37 3.08 13.04
N GLN A 108 1.58 2.42 11.90
CA GLN A 108 0.47 1.82 11.17
C GLN A 108 -0.08 0.60 11.92
N ALA A 109 0.77 -0.19 12.58
CA ALA A 109 0.38 -1.35 13.36
C ALA A 109 -0.39 -0.98 14.64
N SER A 110 -0.20 0.21 15.22
CA SER A 110 -1.00 0.67 16.36
C SER A 110 -2.44 0.97 15.96
N GLN A 111 -2.66 1.42 14.72
CA GLN A 111 -3.99 1.69 14.14
C GLN A 111 -4.62 0.42 13.57
N MET A 112 -3.80 -0.48 13.02
CA MET A 112 -4.20 -1.73 12.38
C MET A 112 -3.38 -2.90 12.95
N PRO A 113 -3.75 -3.45 14.13
CA PRO A 113 -2.96 -4.48 14.83
C PRO A 113 -2.65 -5.74 14.04
N ILE A 114 -3.41 -6.03 12.98
CA ILE A 114 -3.16 -7.16 12.06
C ILE A 114 -1.74 -7.17 11.48
N PHE A 115 -1.10 -6.00 11.32
CA PHE A 115 0.28 -5.93 10.85
C PHE A 115 1.29 -6.58 11.83
N ASN A 116 1.01 -6.55 13.13
CA ASN A 116 1.82 -7.28 14.11
C ASN A 116 1.73 -8.79 13.90
N GLU A 117 0.53 -9.29 13.58
CA GLU A 117 0.33 -10.71 13.27
C GLU A 117 1.02 -11.12 11.96
N TYR A 118 0.99 -10.26 10.94
CA TYR A 118 1.75 -10.51 9.71
C TYR A 118 3.26 -10.52 9.93
N ARG A 119 3.78 -9.63 10.79
CA ARG A 119 5.20 -9.60 11.17
C ARG A 119 5.65 -10.90 11.84
N LYS A 120 4.82 -11.47 12.73
CA LYS A 120 5.11 -12.76 13.39
C LYS A 120 5.14 -13.95 12.43
N LYS A 121 4.41 -13.89 11.31
CA LYS A 121 4.26 -14.99 10.34
C LYS A 121 5.42 -15.13 9.35
N THR A 122 6.40 -14.23 9.38
CA THR A 122 7.48 -14.24 8.38
C THR A 122 8.83 -13.86 8.97
N ALA A 123 9.89 -14.45 8.42
CA ALA A 123 11.26 -14.11 8.78
C ALA A 123 11.80 -12.89 8.00
N ARG A 124 11.14 -12.48 6.91
CA ARG A 124 11.58 -11.30 6.15
C ARG A 124 11.24 -10.02 6.90
N GLN A 125 12.09 -9.02 6.77
CA GLN A 125 11.69 -7.67 7.16
C GLN A 125 10.61 -7.18 6.18
N ILE A 126 9.39 -6.97 6.70
CA ILE A 126 8.27 -6.49 5.88
C ILE A 126 8.56 -5.05 5.44
N PRO A 127 8.64 -4.75 4.13
CA PRO A 127 8.94 -3.41 3.68
C PRO A 127 7.83 -2.41 4.04
N VAL A 128 8.26 -1.20 4.40
CA VAL A 128 7.42 -0.01 4.50
C VAL A 128 7.73 0.87 3.30
N VAL A 129 6.71 1.51 2.74
CA VAL A 129 6.86 2.45 1.63
C VAL A 129 6.17 3.75 2.02
N VAL A 130 6.87 4.85 1.82
CA VAL A 130 6.35 6.20 1.98
C VAL A 130 6.03 6.76 0.60
N LEU A 131 4.84 7.34 0.45
CA LEU A 131 4.35 7.96 -0.76
C LEU A 131 4.14 9.45 -0.51
N GLU A 132 4.81 10.26 -1.33
CA GLU A 132 4.75 11.72 -1.27
C GLU A 132 4.13 12.21 -2.58
N ARG A 133 3.09 13.05 -2.50
CA ARG A 133 2.44 13.62 -3.69
C ARG A 133 3.46 14.43 -4.50
N VAL A 134 3.44 14.24 -5.81
CA VAL A 134 4.22 15.05 -6.76
C VAL A 134 3.27 16.06 -7.39
N GLY A 135 3.69 17.33 -7.40
CA GLY A 135 2.98 18.44 -8.04
C GLY A 135 3.22 18.47 -9.55
#